data_AF-A0A661LLF5-F1
#
_entry.id   AF-A0A661LLF5-F1
#
_cell.length_a   1.000
_cell.length_b   1.000
_cell.length_c   1.000
_cell.angle_alpha   90.00
_cell.angle_beta   90.00
_cell.angle_gamma   90.00
#
_symmetry.space_group_name_H-M   'P 1'
#
loop_
_entity.id
_entity.type
_entity.pdbx_description
1 polymer ?
#
loop_
_entity_poly.entity_id
_entity_poly.type
_entity_poly.pdbx_seq_one_letter_code
_entity_poly.pdbx_strand_id
1 'polypeptide(L)'
;NRVKSVTIGRSRPKKRLAPAGELHVMEQRNRLMSKGAFQNEWISKESAWESVASQRWEKDHYRKMRQLATVLYEENPLKTLLKIAPENFKRVAHAIFENISEQGEIIFAPLDRIADAAARNAASQWGRILGCSMRVASPREPLSHFQEDALYILVASKKLNSRLLLKLIKKIPSRCLWFGPEIPKEAARIFDCSLGYLVVQDNFALSKSDVLYAALSSLFIKAWKLVAPGKADTAEKHFRRGADIIQSILDNISLKQSLLEVMADNSTYKTAFFIGPYLGIGLGWVDRFDQAGHFATEWHTFGESAHGPLVTVDNRVEKKFVKLRARNQMLSIYSEEQVSKWEYRYLKGKTTDIFLNQPPRDLSFRAETPFFAEGHWYFPELRTDYDAAQDNLIIVDATSDRYFSQALDELANYGCRYARIIVISQEAFRNDPEKRALYRYPISRLLFMPSLEGQGEKIPISELHLPFAMNLMGVAMAAATAETGRIPSGTRKEGK
;
A
#
# COMPACT_ATOMS: atom_id res chain seq x y z
N ASN A 1 -12.71 23.82 -22.99
CA ASN A 1 -13.82 22.90 -22.64
C ASN A 1 -14.30 22.04 -23.81
N ARG A 2 -13.50 21.06 -24.26
CA ARG A 2 -13.97 19.87 -24.99
C ARG A 2 -13.05 18.70 -24.65
N VAL A 3 -13.19 18.17 -23.44
CA VAL A 3 -12.63 16.85 -23.11
C VAL A 3 -13.70 15.86 -23.55
N LYS A 4 -13.53 15.25 -24.72
CA LYS A 4 -14.26 14.02 -25.04
C LYS A 4 -13.92 13.04 -23.92
N SER A 5 -14.95 12.50 -23.27
CA SER A 5 -14.82 11.33 -22.40
C SER A 5 -13.94 10.32 -23.10
N VAL A 6 -12.69 10.18 -22.65
CA VAL A 6 -11.82 9.12 -23.09
C VAL A 6 -12.35 7.88 -22.38
N THR A 7 -13.34 7.24 -23.00
CA THR A 7 -13.86 5.95 -22.55
C THR A 7 -12.84 4.88 -22.95
N ILE A 8 -11.67 4.89 -22.32
CA ILE A 8 -10.77 3.73 -22.36
C ILE A 8 -11.53 2.59 -21.68
N GLY A 9 -11.58 1.44 -22.35
CA GLY A 9 -12.22 0.24 -21.81
C GLY A 9 -11.62 -0.07 -20.44
N ARG A 10 -12.45 -0.06 -19.40
CA ARG A 10 -11.99 -0.37 -18.04
C ARG A 10 -11.68 -1.85 -17.94
N SER A 11 -10.41 -2.17 -17.74
CA SER A 11 -9.98 -3.50 -17.41
C SER A 11 -10.68 -3.94 -16.13
N ARG A 12 -11.14 -5.20 -16.12
CA ARG A 12 -11.64 -5.83 -14.90
C ARG A 12 -10.44 -6.42 -14.15
N PRO A 13 -10.49 -6.50 -12.81
CA PRO A 13 -9.53 -7.29 -12.05
C PRO A 13 -9.47 -8.72 -12.59
N LYS A 14 -8.32 -9.39 -12.48
CA LYS A 14 -8.21 -10.83 -12.79
C LYS A 14 -9.30 -11.60 -12.03
N LYS A 15 -9.93 -12.57 -12.72
CA LYS A 15 -11.06 -13.35 -12.19
C LYS A 15 -10.70 -13.94 -10.82
N ARG A 16 -11.65 -13.88 -9.88
CA ARG A 16 -11.47 -14.49 -8.55
C ARG A 16 -11.30 -15.99 -8.72
N LEU A 17 -10.28 -16.55 -8.08
CA LEU A 17 -10.15 -17.99 -7.96
C LEU A 17 -11.21 -18.46 -6.95
N ALA A 18 -11.65 -19.71 -7.09
CA ALA A 18 -12.39 -20.35 -6.01
C ALA A 18 -11.50 -20.44 -4.76
N PRO A 19 -12.07 -20.54 -3.54
CA PRO A 19 -11.29 -20.69 -2.30
C PRO A 19 -10.20 -21.76 -2.36
N ALA A 20 -10.51 -22.91 -2.96
CA ALA A 20 -9.53 -23.99 -3.17
C ALA A 20 -8.37 -23.58 -4.10
N GLY A 21 -8.64 -22.75 -5.12
CA GLY A 21 -7.62 -22.20 -6.00
C GLY A 21 -6.72 -21.18 -5.30
N GLU A 22 -7.29 -20.30 -4.46
CA GLU A 22 -6.50 -19.37 -3.64
C GLU A 22 -5.54 -20.14 -2.70
N LEU A 23 -6.03 -21.20 -2.04
CA LEU A 23 -5.19 -22.08 -1.21
C LEU A 23 -4.11 -22.81 -2.02
N HIS A 24 -4.44 -23.29 -3.22
CA HIS A 24 -3.45 -23.96 -4.08
C HIS A 24 -2.30 -23.03 -4.46
N VAL A 25 -2.58 -21.76 -4.79
CA VAL A 25 -1.54 -20.76 -5.07
C VAL A 25 -0.68 -20.51 -3.83
N MET A 26 -1.28 -20.42 -2.64
CA MET A 26 -0.53 -20.30 -1.38
C MET A 26 0.37 -21.50 -1.14
N GLU A 27 -0.13 -22.71 -1.38
CA GLU A 27 0.63 -23.94 -1.22
C GLU A 27 1.82 -24.01 -2.18
N GLN A 28 1.62 -23.69 -3.46
CA GLN A 28 2.71 -23.61 -4.45
C GLN A 28 3.79 -22.62 -4.00
N ARG A 29 3.40 -21.41 -3.60
CA ARG A 29 4.34 -20.41 -3.08
C ARG A 29 5.08 -20.89 -1.83
N ASN A 30 4.38 -21.57 -0.93
CA ASN A 30 4.98 -22.15 0.28
C ASN A 30 5.99 -23.27 -0.01
N ARG A 31 5.90 -23.92 -1.18
CA ARG A 31 6.88 -24.93 -1.66
C ARG A 31 8.09 -24.29 -2.34
N LEU A 32 7.86 -23.23 -3.12
CA LEU A 32 8.93 -22.48 -3.79
C LEU A 32 9.84 -21.75 -2.80
N MET A 33 9.28 -21.25 -1.70
CA MET A 33 10.06 -20.66 -0.61
C MET A 33 10.75 -21.77 0.19
N SER A 34 12.07 -21.92 0.02
CA SER A 34 12.94 -22.88 0.72
C SER A 34 12.69 -22.91 2.24
N LYS A 35 13.07 -24.00 2.92
CA LYS A 35 13.02 -24.18 4.39
C LYS A 35 13.85 -23.15 5.22
N GLY A 36 14.30 -22.03 4.64
CA GLY A 36 15.37 -21.19 5.19
C GLY A 36 14.99 -19.96 6.01
N ALA A 37 13.74 -19.51 6.06
CA ALA A 37 13.44 -18.15 6.60
C ALA A 37 12.62 -18.17 7.90
N PHE A 38 13.11 -18.88 8.92
CA PHE A 38 12.73 -18.68 10.33
C PHE A 38 14.02 -18.36 11.10
N GLN A 39 14.76 -17.33 10.67
CA GLN A 39 15.98 -16.93 11.36
C GLN A 39 15.67 -15.85 12.39
N ASN A 40 15.32 -16.30 13.60
CA ASN A 40 15.05 -15.41 14.74
C ASN A 40 16.23 -14.49 15.09
N GLU A 41 17.47 -14.86 14.73
CA GLU A 41 18.67 -14.09 15.08
C GLU A 41 18.71 -12.70 14.44
N TRP A 42 18.18 -12.52 13.22
CA TRP A 42 18.29 -11.26 12.47
C TRP A 42 17.25 -10.22 12.88
N ILE A 43 16.07 -10.68 13.30
CA ILE A 43 14.94 -9.80 13.68
C ILE A 43 15.23 -9.04 14.98
N SER A 44 16.19 -9.51 15.78
CA SER A 44 16.59 -8.83 17.03
C SER A 44 17.40 -7.55 16.78
N LYS A 45 18.09 -7.45 15.64
CA LYS A 45 18.97 -6.32 15.30
C LYS A 45 18.18 -5.16 14.69
N GLU A 46 18.72 -3.96 14.87
CA GLU A 46 18.20 -2.77 14.19
C GLU A 46 18.32 -2.94 12.68
N SER A 47 17.23 -2.71 11.94
CA SER A 47 17.21 -2.80 10.48
C SER A 47 17.93 -1.64 9.79
N ALA A 48 18.25 -1.80 8.50
CA ALA A 48 18.86 -0.74 7.71
C ALA A 48 17.99 0.54 7.68
N TRP A 49 16.68 0.40 7.57
CA TRP A 49 15.76 1.55 7.57
C TRP A 49 15.67 2.23 8.94
N GLU A 50 15.73 1.48 10.05
CA GLU A 50 15.77 2.08 11.40
C GLU A 50 17.03 2.91 11.64
N SER A 51 18.17 2.47 11.09
CA SER A 51 19.46 3.14 11.29
C SER A 51 19.57 4.45 10.52
N VAL A 52 18.93 4.55 9.35
CA VAL A 52 18.94 5.78 8.51
C VAL A 52 17.68 6.63 8.60
N ALA A 53 16.69 6.25 9.41
CA ALA A 53 15.46 7.01 9.59
C ALA A 53 15.74 8.42 10.14
N SER A 54 15.23 9.45 9.46
CA SER A 54 15.49 10.86 9.81
C SER A 54 14.51 11.40 10.85
N GLN A 55 13.34 10.76 11.00
CA GLN A 55 12.33 11.15 11.99
C GLN A 55 12.17 10.09 13.09
N ARG A 56 11.98 10.54 14.34
CA ARG A 56 11.77 9.64 15.48
C ARG A 56 10.55 8.74 15.31
N TRP A 57 9.43 9.30 14.84
CA TRP A 57 8.17 8.56 14.67
C TRP A 57 8.29 7.49 13.56
N GLU A 58 9.07 7.77 12.51
CA GLU A 58 9.35 6.84 11.42
C GLU A 58 10.19 5.66 11.94
N LYS A 59 11.29 5.96 12.64
CA LYS A 59 12.14 4.96 13.28
C LYS A 59 11.35 4.08 14.24
N ASP A 60 10.50 4.68 15.06
CA ASP A 60 9.64 3.95 16.00
C ASP A 60 8.63 3.06 15.24
N HIS A 61 8.06 3.52 14.12
CA HIS A 61 7.18 2.70 13.27
C HIS A 61 7.93 1.49 12.68
N TYR A 62 9.13 1.67 12.13
CA TYR A 62 9.94 0.57 11.60
C TYR A 62 10.28 -0.46 12.67
N ARG A 63 10.68 0.00 13.86
CA ARG A 63 10.89 -0.88 15.02
C ARG A 63 9.62 -1.67 15.37
N LYS A 64 8.44 -1.03 15.34
CA LYS A 64 7.16 -1.72 15.60
C LYS A 64 6.79 -2.73 14.51
N MET A 65 7.08 -2.45 13.25
CA MET A 65 6.92 -3.43 12.16
C MET A 65 7.86 -4.63 12.32
N ARG A 66 9.12 -4.40 12.72
CA ARG A 66 10.05 -5.49 13.04
C ARG A 66 9.59 -6.33 14.24
N GLN A 67 9.09 -5.69 15.30
CA GLN A 67 8.47 -6.40 16.44
C GLN A 67 7.25 -7.22 15.98
N LEU A 68 6.41 -6.69 15.09
CA LEU A 68 5.29 -7.45 14.53
C LEU A 68 5.79 -8.65 13.70
N ALA A 69 6.87 -8.49 12.92
CA ALA A 69 7.49 -9.60 12.20
C ALA A 69 7.95 -10.71 13.16
N THR A 70 8.53 -10.37 14.32
CA THR A 70 8.84 -11.36 15.38
C THR A 70 7.59 -12.12 15.82
N VAL A 71 6.50 -11.40 16.10
CA VAL A 71 5.24 -12.00 16.54
C VAL A 71 4.65 -12.94 15.49
N LEU A 72 4.75 -12.60 14.21
CA LEU A 72 4.28 -13.46 13.12
C LEU A 72 5.03 -14.79 13.02
N TYR A 73 6.28 -14.89 13.49
CA TYR A 73 7.01 -16.16 13.52
C TYR A 73 6.70 -17.02 14.74
N GLU A 74 6.11 -16.46 15.80
CA GLU A 74 5.79 -17.21 17.02
C GLU A 74 4.88 -18.40 16.72
N GLU A 75 4.90 -19.42 17.57
CA GLU A 75 4.01 -20.58 17.43
C GLU A 75 2.52 -20.16 17.51
N ASN A 76 2.22 -19.13 18.30
CA ASN A 76 0.85 -18.62 18.46
C ASN A 76 0.80 -17.08 18.44
N PRO A 77 0.87 -16.45 17.26
CA PRO A 77 0.85 -15.00 17.12
C PRO A 77 -0.41 -14.36 17.72
N LEU A 78 -1.56 -15.06 17.65
CA LEU A 78 -2.83 -14.57 18.19
C LEU A 78 -2.75 -14.26 19.69
N LYS A 79 -2.05 -15.09 20.46
CA LYS A 79 -1.90 -14.91 21.91
C LYS A 79 -1.13 -13.64 22.28
N THR A 80 -0.15 -13.26 21.44
CA THR A 80 0.66 -12.06 21.65
C THR A 80 -0.06 -10.81 21.16
N LEU A 81 -0.85 -10.93 20.10
CA LEU A 81 -1.61 -9.80 19.54
C LEU A 81 -2.89 -9.49 20.32
N LEU A 82 -3.56 -10.51 20.88
CA LEU A 82 -4.86 -10.38 21.54
C LEU A 82 -4.87 -10.97 22.95
N LYS A 83 -5.57 -10.30 23.87
CA LYS A 83 -6.06 -10.92 25.10
C LYS A 83 -7.48 -11.44 24.83
N ILE A 84 -7.65 -12.74 24.96
CA ILE A 84 -8.91 -13.43 24.70
C ILE A 84 -9.15 -14.51 25.75
N ALA A 85 -10.36 -14.54 26.31
CA ALA A 85 -10.77 -15.65 27.16
C ALA A 85 -11.02 -16.91 26.30
N PRO A 86 -10.60 -18.11 26.73
CA PRO A 86 -10.78 -19.34 25.95
C PRO A 86 -12.22 -19.58 25.48
N GLU A 87 -13.21 -19.27 26.34
CA GLU A 87 -14.63 -19.44 25.99
C GLU A 87 -15.11 -18.41 24.96
N ASN A 88 -14.60 -17.17 25.00
CA ASN A 88 -14.87 -16.17 23.97
C ASN A 88 -14.28 -16.63 22.62
N PHE A 89 -13.09 -17.24 22.62
CA PHE A 89 -12.49 -17.77 21.38
C PHE A 89 -13.36 -18.86 20.76
N LYS A 90 -13.77 -19.87 21.52
CA LYS A 90 -14.63 -20.97 21.01
C LYS A 90 -15.95 -20.42 20.46
N ARG A 91 -16.59 -19.49 21.17
CA ARG A 91 -17.84 -18.86 20.72
C ARG A 91 -17.66 -18.11 19.40
N VAL A 92 -16.59 -17.32 19.27
CA VAL A 92 -16.27 -16.59 18.05
C VAL A 92 -15.97 -17.56 16.90
N ALA A 93 -15.19 -18.61 17.14
CA ALA A 93 -14.84 -19.57 16.09
C ALA A 93 -16.07 -20.33 15.57
N HIS A 94 -16.94 -20.80 16.47
CA HIS A 94 -18.22 -21.40 16.12
C HIS A 94 -19.11 -20.41 15.36
N ALA A 95 -19.15 -19.14 15.79
CA ALA A 95 -19.93 -18.13 15.10
C ALA A 95 -19.41 -17.86 13.68
N ILE A 96 -18.09 -17.85 13.46
CA ILE A 96 -17.48 -17.59 12.14
C ILE A 96 -17.63 -18.77 11.19
N PHE A 97 -17.48 -20.02 11.66
CA PHE A 97 -17.36 -21.18 10.75
C PHE A 97 -18.52 -22.19 10.81
N GLU A 98 -19.31 -22.20 11.89
CA GLU A 98 -20.45 -23.12 12.01
C GLU A 98 -21.79 -22.42 11.80
N ASN A 99 -21.92 -21.16 12.25
CA ASN A 99 -23.17 -20.40 12.13
C ASN A 99 -23.29 -19.55 10.87
N ILE A 100 -22.17 -19.20 10.24
CA ILE A 100 -22.18 -18.56 8.92
C ILE A 100 -22.36 -19.68 7.91
N SER A 101 -23.61 -19.94 7.55
CA SER A 101 -23.99 -20.81 6.44
C SER A 101 -23.44 -20.25 5.10
N GLU A 102 -23.65 -20.96 3.99
CA GLU A 102 -23.27 -20.47 2.65
C GLU A 102 -23.83 -19.06 2.30
N GLN A 103 -24.83 -18.57 3.04
CA GLN A 103 -25.46 -17.27 2.85
C GLN A 103 -25.13 -16.23 3.94
N GLY A 104 -24.45 -16.61 5.02
CA GLY A 104 -24.15 -15.71 6.13
C GLY A 104 -23.11 -14.65 5.77
N GLU A 105 -23.18 -13.50 6.45
CA GLU A 105 -22.32 -12.35 6.18
C GLU A 105 -21.52 -11.90 7.42
N ILE A 106 -20.23 -11.59 7.24
CA ILE A 106 -19.42 -10.90 8.24
C ILE A 106 -19.36 -9.42 7.90
N ILE A 107 -19.85 -8.59 8.82
CA ILE A 107 -19.80 -7.13 8.71
C ILE A 107 -18.74 -6.59 9.66
N PHE A 108 -17.68 -6.03 9.10
CA PHE A 108 -16.77 -5.19 9.86
C PHE A 108 -17.36 -3.80 10.01
N ALA A 109 -17.47 -3.33 11.25
CA ALA A 109 -17.94 -2.00 11.59
C ALA A 109 -16.78 -1.21 12.23
N PRO A 110 -15.93 -0.57 11.40
CA PRO A 110 -14.79 0.18 11.90
C PRO A 110 -15.24 1.47 12.59
N LEU A 111 -14.60 1.79 13.72
CA LEU A 111 -14.94 2.96 14.54
C LEU A 111 -14.02 4.16 14.30
N ASP A 112 -12.96 3.97 13.52
CA ASP A 112 -12.00 5.02 13.14
C ASP A 112 -11.31 4.66 11.81
N ARG A 113 -10.60 5.62 11.20
CA ARG A 113 -9.95 5.46 9.88
C ARG A 113 -8.90 4.34 9.83
N ILE A 114 -8.15 4.14 10.93
CA ILE A 114 -7.11 3.11 11.01
C ILE A 114 -7.76 1.72 11.08
N ALA A 115 -8.84 1.60 11.87
CA ALA A 115 -9.64 0.39 11.90
C ALA A 115 -10.31 0.09 10.55
N ASP A 116 -10.77 1.11 9.83
CA ASP A 116 -11.35 0.96 8.49
C ASP A 116 -10.33 0.40 7.49
N ALA A 117 -9.10 0.93 7.50
CA ALA A 117 -8.01 0.40 6.70
C ALA A 117 -7.75 -1.10 6.99
N ALA A 118 -7.61 -1.48 8.26
CA ALA A 118 -7.39 -2.87 8.64
C ALA A 118 -8.56 -3.79 8.24
N ALA A 119 -9.79 -3.35 8.48
CA ALA A 119 -11.01 -4.08 8.16
C ALA A 119 -11.17 -4.32 6.65
N ARG A 120 -10.92 -3.31 5.80
CA ARG A 120 -10.98 -3.45 4.33
C ARG A 120 -9.95 -4.43 3.81
N ASN A 121 -8.72 -4.37 4.35
CA ASN A 121 -7.68 -5.33 4.02
C ASN A 121 -8.11 -6.75 4.42
N ALA A 122 -8.59 -6.94 5.66
CA ALA A 122 -9.04 -8.24 6.13
C ALA A 122 -10.22 -8.79 5.31
N ALA A 123 -11.28 -8.01 5.11
CA ALA A 123 -12.47 -8.41 4.37
C ALA A 123 -12.13 -8.82 2.92
N SER A 124 -11.29 -8.04 2.24
CA SER A 124 -10.90 -8.32 0.85
C SER A 124 -10.08 -9.61 0.71
N GLN A 125 -9.15 -9.88 1.62
CA GLN A 125 -8.32 -11.08 1.56
C GLN A 125 -9.10 -12.32 2.05
N TRP A 126 -9.64 -12.26 3.26
CA TRP A 126 -10.25 -13.41 3.92
C TRP A 126 -11.60 -13.80 3.34
N GLY A 127 -12.39 -12.85 2.83
CA GLY A 127 -13.64 -13.19 2.13
C GLY A 127 -13.39 -14.07 0.90
N ARG A 128 -12.27 -13.86 0.19
CA ARG A 128 -11.88 -14.72 -0.94
C ARG A 128 -11.31 -16.07 -0.51
N ILE A 129 -10.45 -16.07 0.49
CA ILE A 129 -9.77 -17.29 0.97
C ILE A 129 -10.77 -18.26 1.60
N LEU A 130 -11.72 -17.74 2.38
CA LEU A 130 -12.75 -18.54 3.04
C LEU A 130 -13.98 -18.77 2.14
N GLY A 131 -14.17 -17.95 1.11
CA GLY A 131 -15.34 -18.01 0.23
C GLY A 131 -16.62 -17.46 0.85
N CYS A 132 -16.51 -16.66 1.92
CA CYS A 132 -17.66 -16.06 2.61
C CYS A 132 -17.86 -14.58 2.25
N SER A 133 -19.09 -14.08 2.40
CA SER A 133 -19.38 -12.66 2.22
C SER A 133 -18.80 -11.88 3.41
N MET A 134 -17.80 -11.04 3.14
CA MET A 134 -17.26 -10.10 4.10
C MET A 134 -17.40 -8.68 3.57
N ARG A 135 -18.01 -7.79 4.35
CA ARG A 135 -18.18 -6.38 3.99
C ARG A 135 -17.70 -5.47 5.12
N VAL A 136 -17.39 -4.23 4.76
CA VAL A 136 -17.04 -3.18 5.70
C VAL A 136 -18.15 -2.13 5.64
N ALA A 137 -18.87 -1.95 6.74
CA ALA A 137 -19.92 -0.97 6.86
C ALA A 137 -19.32 0.45 6.80
N SER A 138 -19.98 1.34 6.07
CA SER A 138 -19.57 2.74 6.08
C SER A 138 -19.86 3.37 7.46
N PRO A 139 -19.04 4.31 7.97
CA PRO A 139 -19.28 4.96 9.27
C PRO A 139 -20.66 5.64 9.39
N ARG A 140 -21.31 5.98 8.27
CA ARG A 140 -22.64 6.62 8.21
C ARG A 140 -23.77 5.63 7.92
N GLU A 141 -23.44 4.38 7.58
CA GLU A 141 -24.43 3.37 7.26
C GLU A 141 -25.05 2.82 8.56
N PRO A 142 -26.38 2.83 8.69
CA PRO A 142 -27.04 2.20 9.83
C PRO A 142 -26.73 0.70 9.83
N LEU A 143 -26.22 0.17 10.93
CA LEU A 143 -25.98 -1.28 11.07
C LEU A 143 -27.27 -2.11 10.94
N SER A 144 -28.44 -1.49 11.13
CA SER A 144 -29.74 -2.12 10.89
C SER A 144 -30.02 -2.43 9.41
N HIS A 145 -29.15 -2.03 8.47
CA HIS A 145 -29.31 -2.29 7.04
C HIS A 145 -28.90 -3.72 6.64
N PHE A 146 -28.12 -4.41 7.47
CA PHE A 146 -27.66 -5.77 7.19
C PHE A 146 -28.60 -6.82 7.79
N GLN A 147 -28.51 -8.07 7.31
CA GLN A 147 -29.39 -9.16 7.73
C GLN A 147 -29.26 -9.45 9.23
N GLU A 148 -30.34 -9.91 9.86
CA GLU A 148 -30.39 -10.16 11.31
C GLU A 148 -29.44 -11.27 11.78
N ASP A 149 -29.06 -12.19 10.88
CA ASP A 149 -28.15 -13.30 11.14
C ASP A 149 -26.67 -12.94 10.92
N ALA A 150 -26.37 -11.75 10.41
CA ALA A 150 -25.02 -11.27 10.15
C ALA A 150 -24.17 -11.21 11.43
N LEU A 151 -22.88 -11.52 11.28
CA LEU A 151 -21.89 -11.42 12.35
C LEU A 151 -21.22 -10.05 12.28
N TYR A 152 -21.36 -9.25 13.33
CA TYR A 152 -20.75 -7.92 13.40
C TYR A 152 -19.43 -7.96 14.16
N ILE A 153 -18.37 -7.45 13.55
CA ILE A 153 -17.08 -7.23 14.19
C ILE A 153 -16.85 -5.72 14.30
N LEU A 154 -17.03 -5.16 15.50
CA LEU A 154 -16.69 -3.76 15.76
C LEU A 154 -15.19 -3.64 15.91
N VAL A 155 -14.54 -2.91 15.00
CA VAL A 155 -13.08 -2.77 14.98
C VAL A 155 -12.68 -1.37 15.44
N ALA A 156 -11.79 -1.28 16.41
CA ALA A 156 -11.29 0.00 16.92
C ALA A 156 -9.77 -0.01 17.07
N SER A 157 -9.11 1.06 16.65
CA SER A 157 -7.67 1.26 16.86
C SER A 157 -7.36 2.11 18.10
N LYS A 158 -8.31 2.92 18.55
CA LYS A 158 -8.14 3.86 19.69
C LYS A 158 -9.26 3.68 20.71
N LYS A 159 -8.96 3.99 21.97
CA LYS A 159 -9.96 3.98 23.04
C LYS A 159 -11.06 4.97 22.70
N LEU A 160 -12.30 4.52 22.78
CA LEU A 160 -13.47 5.38 22.59
C LEU A 160 -13.66 6.27 23.82
N ASN A 161 -14.09 7.51 23.59
CA ASN A 161 -14.62 8.31 24.69
C ASN A 161 -15.93 7.71 25.21
N SER A 162 -16.24 7.94 26.49
CA SER A 162 -17.39 7.31 27.16
C SER A 162 -18.72 7.62 26.48
N ARG A 163 -18.87 8.83 25.92
CA ARG A 163 -20.11 9.24 25.22
C ARG A 163 -20.33 8.45 23.93
N LEU A 164 -19.30 8.23 23.14
CA LEU A 164 -19.37 7.43 21.91
C LEU A 164 -19.61 5.96 22.24
N LEU A 165 -18.93 5.43 23.26
CA LEU A 165 -19.12 4.05 23.71
C LEU A 165 -20.57 3.81 24.17
N LEU A 166 -21.16 4.71 24.96
CA LEU A 166 -22.56 4.60 25.38
C LEU A 166 -23.54 4.66 24.20
N LYS A 167 -23.26 5.50 23.19
CA LYS A 167 -24.08 5.56 21.97
C LYS A 167 -23.98 4.28 21.15
N LEU A 168 -22.78 3.73 21.04
CA LEU A 168 -22.51 2.47 20.35
C LEU A 168 -23.30 1.35 21.02
N ILE A 169 -23.18 1.23 22.35
CA ILE A 169 -23.84 0.22 23.18
C ILE A 169 -25.35 0.14 22.93
N LYS A 170 -26.01 1.29 22.83
CA LYS A 170 -27.47 1.37 22.58
C LYS A 170 -27.90 0.84 21.20
N LYS A 171 -26.96 0.64 20.28
CA LYS A 171 -27.20 0.27 18.88
C LYS A 171 -26.47 -1.02 18.49
N ILE A 172 -25.94 -1.77 19.46
CA ILE A 172 -25.20 -3.01 19.19
C ILE A 172 -26.18 -4.07 18.66
N PRO A 173 -25.89 -4.70 17.51
CA PRO A 173 -26.63 -5.85 17.01
C PRO A 173 -26.55 -7.07 17.94
N SER A 174 -27.50 -8.00 17.84
CA SER A 174 -27.57 -9.21 18.68
C SER A 174 -26.30 -10.08 18.64
N ARG A 175 -25.62 -10.14 17.48
CA ARG A 175 -24.40 -10.92 17.23
C ARG A 175 -23.20 -10.02 16.98
N CYS A 176 -22.61 -9.50 18.05
CA CYS A 176 -21.54 -8.52 17.97
C CYS A 176 -20.29 -8.94 18.75
N LEU A 177 -19.14 -8.82 18.09
CA LEU A 177 -17.80 -9.02 18.61
C LEU A 177 -17.11 -7.66 18.74
N TRP A 178 -16.58 -7.34 19.91
CA TRP A 178 -15.64 -6.23 20.07
C TRP A 178 -14.22 -6.67 19.72
N PHE A 179 -13.56 -5.92 18.85
CA PHE A 179 -12.17 -6.14 18.45
C PHE A 179 -11.40 -4.82 18.50
N GLY A 180 -10.69 -4.57 19.60
CA GLY A 180 -10.01 -3.29 19.77
C GLY A 180 -9.37 -3.11 21.15
N PRO A 181 -9.03 -1.88 21.55
CA PRO A 181 -8.39 -1.63 22.84
C PRO A 181 -9.31 -1.94 24.02
N GLU A 182 -8.72 -1.93 25.22
CA GLU A 182 -9.45 -2.18 26.45
C GLU A 182 -10.52 -1.10 26.70
N ILE A 183 -11.72 -1.53 27.15
CA ILE A 183 -12.88 -0.68 27.46
C ILE A 183 -13.34 -0.95 28.91
N PRO A 184 -14.14 -0.06 29.54
CA PRO A 184 -14.66 -0.27 30.88
C PRO A 184 -15.39 -1.61 31.03
N LYS A 185 -15.27 -2.24 32.21
CA LYS A 185 -15.80 -3.60 32.47
C LYS A 185 -17.31 -3.70 32.24
N GLU A 186 -18.05 -2.64 32.56
CA GLU A 186 -19.50 -2.55 32.37
C GLU A 186 -19.86 -2.64 30.88
N ALA A 187 -19.05 -2.02 30.02
CA ALA A 187 -19.22 -2.09 28.57
C ALA A 187 -18.78 -3.45 28.01
N ALA A 188 -17.67 -4.01 28.52
CA ALA A 188 -17.18 -5.32 28.09
C ALA A 188 -18.22 -6.44 28.32
N ARG A 189 -18.96 -6.39 29.44
CA ARG A 189 -20.02 -7.36 29.76
C ARG A 189 -21.08 -7.49 28.66
N ILE A 190 -21.41 -6.40 27.97
CA ILE A 190 -22.41 -6.43 26.88
C ILE A 190 -21.92 -7.27 25.71
N PHE A 191 -20.63 -7.16 25.38
CA PHE A 191 -20.02 -7.97 24.33
C PHE A 191 -19.81 -9.42 24.78
N ASP A 192 -19.47 -9.65 26.04
CA ASP A 192 -19.38 -11.00 26.63
C ASP A 192 -20.74 -11.71 26.69
N CYS A 193 -21.85 -10.97 26.77
CA CYS A 193 -23.21 -11.51 26.62
C CYS A 193 -23.62 -11.73 25.16
N SER A 194 -22.83 -11.28 24.18
CA SER A 194 -23.03 -11.48 22.74
C SER A 194 -21.98 -12.46 22.19
N LEU A 195 -21.18 -12.09 21.19
CA LEU A 195 -20.16 -12.98 20.60
C LEU A 195 -18.84 -12.97 21.36
N GLY A 196 -18.52 -11.88 22.04
CA GLY A 196 -17.35 -11.81 22.91
C GLY A 196 -16.58 -10.50 22.81
N TYR A 197 -15.60 -10.40 23.69
CA TYR A 197 -14.74 -9.25 23.88
C TYR A 197 -13.27 -9.63 23.67
N LEU A 198 -12.64 -9.07 22.63
CA LEU A 198 -11.25 -9.34 22.24
C LEU A 198 -10.42 -8.06 22.32
N VAL A 199 -9.39 -8.09 23.18
CA VAL A 199 -8.56 -6.90 23.44
C VAL A 199 -7.27 -6.96 22.65
N VAL A 200 -7.06 -6.00 21.76
CA VAL A 200 -5.81 -5.82 21.02
C VAL A 200 -4.77 -5.21 21.95
N GLN A 201 -3.58 -5.83 22.03
CA GLN A 201 -2.51 -5.34 22.90
C GLN A 201 -1.93 -4.01 22.38
N ASP A 202 -1.72 -3.04 23.28
CA ASP A 202 -1.33 -1.67 22.93
C ASP A 202 0.18 -1.48 22.65
N ASN A 203 0.95 -2.57 22.58
CA ASN A 203 2.41 -2.54 22.41
C ASN A 203 2.86 -1.94 21.06
N PHE A 204 1.93 -1.61 20.15
CA PHE A 204 2.18 -1.28 18.75
C PHE A 204 1.51 0.02 18.28
N ALA A 205 1.48 1.05 19.13
CA ALA A 205 0.66 2.24 18.89
C ALA A 205 0.84 2.95 17.54
N LEU A 206 2.01 2.90 16.90
CA LEU A 206 2.30 3.52 15.60
C LEU A 206 2.04 2.61 14.39
N SER A 207 1.85 1.30 14.60
CA SER A 207 1.56 0.29 13.56
C SER A 207 0.19 -0.35 13.76
N LYS A 208 -0.76 0.44 14.30
CA LYS A 208 -2.09 -0.06 14.70
C LYS A 208 -2.88 -0.70 13.56
N SER A 209 -2.79 -0.17 12.34
CA SER A 209 -3.46 -0.78 11.17
C SER A 209 -2.91 -2.18 10.89
N ASP A 210 -1.57 -2.30 10.84
CA ASP A 210 -0.86 -3.55 10.60
C ASP A 210 -1.15 -4.59 11.67
N VAL A 211 -1.17 -4.16 12.94
CA VAL A 211 -1.49 -5.04 14.07
C VAL A 211 -2.94 -5.49 14.08
N LEU A 212 -3.89 -4.60 13.78
CA LEU A 212 -5.29 -4.98 13.65
C LEU A 212 -5.48 -5.99 12.51
N TYR A 213 -4.85 -5.74 11.35
CA TYR A 213 -4.88 -6.66 10.22
C TYR A 213 -4.25 -8.02 10.56
N ALA A 214 -3.10 -8.02 11.24
CA ALA A 214 -2.43 -9.23 11.68
C ALA A 214 -3.27 -10.01 12.69
N ALA A 215 -3.83 -9.33 13.68
CA ALA A 215 -4.63 -9.95 14.72
C ALA A 215 -5.94 -10.54 14.17
N LEU A 216 -6.62 -9.84 13.25
CA LEU A 216 -7.80 -10.36 12.55
C LEU A 216 -7.44 -11.58 11.69
N SER A 217 -6.33 -11.51 10.96
CA SER A 217 -5.86 -12.63 10.14
C SER A 217 -5.51 -13.85 10.99
N SER A 218 -4.80 -13.65 12.11
CA SER A 218 -4.52 -14.72 13.07
C SER A 218 -5.78 -15.29 13.73
N LEU A 219 -6.81 -14.47 13.99
CA LEU A 219 -8.10 -14.93 14.49
C LEU A 219 -8.76 -15.86 13.47
N PHE A 220 -8.86 -15.46 12.20
CA PHE A 220 -9.45 -16.28 11.14
C PHE A 220 -8.69 -17.59 10.94
N ILE A 221 -7.35 -17.56 10.90
CA ILE A 221 -6.52 -18.76 10.78
C ILE A 221 -6.79 -19.71 11.95
N LYS A 222 -6.75 -19.21 13.18
CA LYS A 222 -6.89 -20.05 14.37
C LYS A 222 -8.29 -20.63 14.50
N ALA A 223 -9.31 -19.85 14.17
CA ALA A 223 -10.69 -20.32 14.14
C ALA A 223 -10.90 -21.35 13.02
N TRP A 224 -10.33 -21.13 11.83
CA TRP A 224 -10.43 -22.06 10.70
C TRP A 224 -9.78 -23.41 11.02
N LYS A 225 -8.70 -23.40 11.80
CA LYS A 225 -7.99 -24.59 12.25
C LYS A 225 -8.86 -25.54 13.09
N LEU A 226 -9.95 -25.05 13.70
CA LEU A 226 -10.90 -25.91 14.42
C LEU A 226 -11.76 -26.76 13.46
N VAL A 227 -12.01 -26.27 12.25
CA VAL A 227 -12.94 -26.89 11.30
C VAL A 227 -12.23 -27.56 10.12
N ALA A 228 -11.14 -26.96 9.62
CA ALA A 228 -10.35 -27.50 8.51
C ALA A 228 -8.84 -27.29 8.74
N PRO A 229 -8.20 -28.10 9.62
CA PRO A 229 -6.81 -27.93 10.04
C PRO A 229 -5.82 -27.80 8.88
N GLY A 230 -5.84 -28.72 7.91
CA GLY A 230 -4.87 -28.71 6.80
C GLY A 230 -4.96 -27.48 5.88
N LYS A 231 -6.18 -26.95 5.68
CA LYS A 231 -6.38 -25.71 4.91
C LYS A 231 -5.86 -24.51 5.70
N ALA A 232 -6.20 -24.45 6.98
CA ALA A 232 -5.74 -23.42 7.89
C ALA A 232 -4.20 -23.43 8.03
N ASP A 233 -3.56 -24.60 8.10
CA ASP A 233 -2.09 -24.74 8.19
C ASP A 233 -1.39 -24.19 6.94
N THR A 234 -1.99 -24.38 5.75
CA THR A 234 -1.48 -23.82 4.49
C THR A 234 -1.53 -22.29 4.52
N ALA A 235 -2.67 -21.74 4.93
CA ALA A 235 -2.86 -20.30 5.07
C ALA A 235 -1.97 -19.71 6.18
N GLU A 236 -1.84 -20.40 7.31
CA GLU A 236 -0.97 -20.04 8.43
C GLU A 236 0.48 -19.95 7.97
N LYS A 237 1.00 -21.02 7.38
CA LYS A 237 2.37 -21.07 6.85
C LYS A 237 2.62 -19.96 5.83
N HIS A 238 1.63 -19.65 4.99
CA HIS A 238 1.74 -18.55 4.03
C HIS A 238 1.76 -17.20 4.73
N PHE A 239 0.81 -16.93 5.63
CA PHE A 239 0.66 -15.65 6.32
C PHE A 239 1.88 -15.27 7.16
N ARG A 240 2.52 -16.26 7.80
CA ARG A 240 3.77 -16.04 8.55
C ARG A 240 4.91 -15.51 7.69
N ARG A 241 4.90 -15.75 6.37
CA ARG A 241 5.86 -15.15 5.41
C ARG A 241 5.74 -13.63 5.31
N GLY A 242 4.68 -13.03 5.84
CA GLY A 242 4.60 -11.59 6.02
C GLY A 242 5.80 -11.03 6.81
N ALA A 243 6.36 -11.81 7.74
CA ALA A 243 7.57 -11.43 8.47
C ALA A 243 8.81 -11.33 7.58
N ASP A 244 9.00 -12.30 6.67
CA ASP A 244 10.08 -12.29 5.68
C ASP A 244 10.00 -11.03 4.79
N ILE A 245 8.78 -10.65 4.39
CA ILE A 245 8.51 -9.46 3.57
C ILE A 245 8.85 -8.17 4.33
N ILE A 246 8.37 -8.05 5.57
CA ILE A 246 8.65 -6.87 6.41
C ILE A 246 10.16 -6.70 6.55
N GLN A 247 10.89 -7.77 6.87
CA GLN A 247 12.33 -7.73 7.05
C GLN A 247 13.05 -7.38 5.74
N SER A 248 12.69 -8.03 4.63
CA SER A 248 13.28 -7.79 3.32
C SER A 248 13.17 -6.32 2.89
N ILE A 249 12.05 -5.66 3.21
CA ILE A 249 11.86 -4.23 2.95
C ILE A 249 12.73 -3.40 3.89
N LEU A 250 12.65 -3.63 5.21
CA LEU A 250 13.37 -2.88 6.23
C LEU A 250 14.90 -2.95 6.09
N ASP A 251 15.42 -4.02 5.51
CA ASP A 251 16.87 -4.18 5.27
C ASP A 251 17.32 -3.65 3.90
N ASN A 252 16.39 -3.29 3.01
CA ASN A 252 16.73 -2.85 1.66
C ASN A 252 17.08 -1.35 1.64
N ILE A 253 18.35 -1.03 1.91
CA ILE A 253 18.83 0.36 1.92
C ILE A 253 18.70 1.05 0.55
N SER A 254 18.86 0.31 -0.56
CA SER A 254 18.76 0.87 -1.91
C SER A 254 17.34 1.37 -2.20
N LEU A 255 16.32 0.62 -1.76
CA LEU A 255 14.93 1.05 -1.85
C LEU A 255 14.69 2.31 -1.01
N LYS A 256 15.26 2.38 0.20
CA LYS A 256 15.15 3.59 1.05
C LYS A 256 15.73 4.82 0.37
N GLN A 257 16.94 4.70 -0.20
CA GLN A 257 17.56 5.80 -0.95
C GLN A 257 16.74 6.18 -2.18
N SER A 258 16.24 5.21 -2.94
CA SER A 258 15.36 5.47 -4.09
C SER A 258 14.10 6.24 -3.68
N LEU A 259 13.49 5.90 -2.53
CA LEU A 259 12.34 6.61 -1.99
C LEU A 259 12.67 8.06 -1.62
N LEU A 260 13.81 8.28 -0.95
CA LEU A 260 14.28 9.63 -0.60
C LEU A 260 14.52 10.49 -1.85
N GLU A 261 15.22 9.94 -2.85
CA GLU A 261 15.47 10.62 -4.12
C GLU A 261 14.18 10.95 -4.86
N VAL A 262 13.25 10.00 -4.95
CA VAL A 262 11.94 10.20 -5.59
C VAL A 262 11.16 11.32 -4.90
N MET A 263 11.14 11.36 -3.56
CA MET A 263 10.41 12.42 -2.86
C MET A 263 11.13 13.77 -2.91
N ALA A 264 12.46 13.79 -2.94
CA ALA A 264 13.24 15.01 -3.15
C ALA A 264 12.97 15.63 -4.54
N ASP A 265 12.96 14.79 -5.58
CA ASP A 265 12.67 15.18 -6.97
C ASP A 265 11.25 15.74 -7.17
N ASN A 266 10.36 15.53 -6.22
CA ASN A 266 8.96 15.98 -6.27
C ASN A 266 8.60 16.90 -5.09
N SER A 267 9.59 17.46 -4.39
CA SER A 267 9.42 18.29 -3.20
C SER A 267 8.67 19.62 -3.43
N THR A 268 8.57 20.07 -4.69
CA THR A 268 7.83 21.29 -5.05
C THR A 268 6.32 21.10 -5.04
N TYR A 269 5.83 19.86 -5.18
CA TYR A 269 4.40 19.57 -5.10
C TYR A 269 3.87 19.74 -3.68
N LYS A 270 2.58 20.10 -3.58
CA LYS A 270 1.85 20.19 -2.31
C LYS A 270 0.77 19.13 -2.16
N THR A 271 0.33 18.55 -3.27
CA THR A 271 -0.76 17.59 -3.32
C THR A 271 -0.39 16.35 -4.13
N ALA A 272 -0.86 15.18 -3.68
CA ALA A 272 -0.77 13.92 -4.42
C ALA A 272 -2.09 13.18 -4.46
N PHE A 273 -2.27 12.41 -5.53
CA PHE A 273 -3.25 11.35 -5.59
C PHE A 273 -2.55 10.01 -5.51
N PHE A 274 -2.86 9.24 -4.47
CA PHE A 274 -2.57 7.82 -4.41
C PHE A 274 -3.69 7.06 -5.10
N ILE A 275 -3.36 6.28 -6.12
CA ILE A 275 -4.31 5.56 -6.95
C ILE A 275 -4.04 4.07 -6.82
N GLY A 276 -5.04 3.35 -6.32
CA GLY A 276 -4.88 1.94 -6.00
C GLY A 276 -6.20 1.18 -5.98
N PRO A 277 -6.18 -0.12 -5.66
CA PRO A 277 -7.40 -0.89 -5.52
C PRO A 277 -8.23 -0.40 -4.33
N TYR A 278 -9.53 -0.72 -4.30
CA TYR A 278 -10.42 -0.44 -3.17
C TYR A 278 -10.09 -1.32 -1.95
N LEU A 279 -8.94 -1.06 -1.33
CA LEU A 279 -8.39 -1.72 -0.16
C LEU A 279 -8.07 -0.68 0.92
N GLY A 280 -7.73 -1.14 2.12
CA GLY A 280 -7.38 -0.25 3.23
C GLY A 280 -6.04 0.47 3.09
N ILE A 281 -5.19 0.04 2.15
CA ILE A 281 -3.86 0.61 1.91
C ILE A 281 -3.95 2.12 1.64
N GLY A 282 -4.89 2.55 0.79
CA GLY A 282 -5.04 3.96 0.44
C GLY A 282 -5.43 4.85 1.62
N LEU A 283 -6.35 4.38 2.48
CA LEU A 283 -6.69 5.08 3.73
C LEU A 283 -5.49 5.20 4.67
N GLY A 284 -4.66 4.15 4.75
CA GLY A 284 -3.43 4.17 5.52
C GLY A 284 -2.45 5.23 5.02
N TRP A 285 -2.29 5.36 3.70
CA TRP A 285 -1.41 6.36 3.09
C TRP A 285 -1.86 7.79 3.41
N VAL A 286 -3.14 8.10 3.22
CA VAL A 286 -3.69 9.43 3.56
C VAL A 286 -3.37 9.80 5.02
N ASP A 287 -3.63 8.90 5.97
CA ASP A 287 -3.35 9.13 7.39
C ASP A 287 -1.85 9.39 7.68
N ARG A 288 -0.93 8.73 6.97
CA ARG A 288 0.52 8.92 7.15
C ARG A 288 1.02 10.25 6.61
N PHE A 289 0.55 10.66 5.44
CA PHE A 289 0.88 11.96 4.88
C PHE A 289 0.28 13.11 5.70
N ASP A 290 -0.97 12.95 6.17
CA ASP A 290 -1.61 13.89 7.10
C ASP A 290 -0.79 14.03 8.40
N GLN A 291 -0.28 12.93 8.95
CA GLN A 291 0.58 12.92 10.14
C GLN A 291 1.94 13.59 9.91
N ALA A 292 2.52 13.43 8.71
CA ALA A 292 3.76 14.11 8.35
C ALA A 292 3.56 15.61 8.15
N GLY A 293 2.39 16.06 7.66
CA GLY A 293 1.96 17.46 7.64
C GLY A 293 2.54 18.33 6.52
N HIS A 294 3.26 17.74 5.56
CA HIS A 294 3.94 18.48 4.48
C HIS A 294 3.34 18.29 3.09
N PHE A 295 2.49 17.26 2.92
CA PHE A 295 1.94 16.85 1.63
C PHE A 295 0.49 16.43 1.84
N ALA A 296 -0.44 17.06 1.14
CA ALA A 296 -1.84 16.65 1.18
C ALA A 296 -2.06 15.51 0.19
N THR A 297 -2.47 14.35 0.69
CA THR A 297 -2.67 13.17 -0.16
C THR A 297 -4.13 12.76 -0.14
N GLU A 298 -4.73 12.57 -1.30
CA GLU A 298 -6.03 11.91 -1.44
C GLU A 298 -5.86 10.52 -2.05
N TRP A 299 -6.78 9.63 -1.72
CA TRP A 299 -6.82 8.29 -2.29
C TRP A 299 -8.01 8.15 -3.24
N HIS A 300 -7.73 7.64 -4.44
CA HIS A 300 -8.76 7.27 -5.41
C HIS A 300 -8.65 5.81 -5.80
N THR A 301 -9.80 5.16 -5.98
CA THR A 301 -9.80 3.80 -6.51
C THR A 301 -9.60 3.80 -8.02
N PHE A 302 -9.10 2.68 -8.55
CA PHE A 302 -9.02 2.49 -9.99
C PHE A 302 -10.36 2.74 -10.68
N GLY A 303 -10.35 3.60 -11.69
CA GLY A 303 -11.48 3.98 -12.51
C GLY A 303 -12.27 5.18 -11.99
N GLU A 304 -12.15 5.55 -10.71
CA GLU A 304 -12.76 6.76 -10.14
C GLU A 304 -11.92 8.00 -10.42
N SER A 305 -10.61 7.84 -10.41
CA SER A 305 -9.65 8.95 -10.53
C SER A 305 -9.75 9.71 -11.88
N ALA A 306 -10.31 9.07 -12.91
CA ALA A 306 -10.58 9.70 -14.20
C ALA A 306 -11.76 10.70 -14.19
N HIS A 307 -12.62 10.71 -13.17
CA HIS A 307 -13.86 11.51 -13.11
C HIS A 307 -13.77 12.70 -12.16
N GLY A 308 -12.85 13.61 -12.45
CA GLY A 308 -12.64 14.83 -11.65
C GLY A 308 -11.16 15.03 -11.31
N PRO A 309 -10.52 14.13 -10.55
CA PRO A 309 -9.12 14.29 -10.16
C PRO A 309 -8.19 14.52 -11.36
N LEU A 310 -8.40 13.81 -12.47
CA LEU A 310 -7.64 13.98 -13.71
C LEU A 310 -7.60 15.42 -14.26
N VAL A 311 -8.63 16.25 -14.02
CA VAL A 311 -8.65 17.64 -14.55
C VAL A 311 -7.72 18.59 -13.79
N THR A 312 -7.24 18.18 -12.62
CA THR A 312 -6.33 18.97 -11.77
C THR A 312 -4.86 18.73 -12.10
N VAL A 313 -4.58 17.88 -13.11
CA VAL A 313 -3.24 17.65 -13.63
C VAL A 313 -2.91 18.70 -14.68
N ASP A 314 -1.82 19.43 -14.50
CA ASP A 314 -1.34 20.38 -15.51
C ASP A 314 -0.86 19.62 -16.76
N ASN A 315 -1.48 19.85 -17.89
CA ASN A 315 -1.14 19.15 -19.14
C ASN A 315 -0.14 19.92 -20.02
N ARG A 316 0.41 21.06 -19.57
CA ARG A 316 1.32 21.91 -20.35
C ARG A 316 2.74 21.36 -20.32
N VAL A 317 3.02 20.41 -21.22
CA VAL A 317 4.27 19.62 -21.24
C VAL A 317 5.52 20.50 -21.28
N GLU A 318 5.57 21.50 -22.17
CA GLU A 318 6.76 22.34 -22.34
C GLU A 318 7.10 23.22 -21.12
N LYS A 319 6.09 23.55 -20.32
CA LYS A 319 6.26 24.28 -19.05
C LYS A 319 6.67 23.36 -17.90
N LYS A 320 6.27 22.09 -17.96
CA LYS A 320 6.48 21.12 -16.89
C LYS A 320 7.81 20.39 -17.02
N PHE A 321 8.13 19.88 -18.21
CA PHE A 321 9.24 18.96 -18.42
C PHE A 321 10.40 19.56 -19.21
N VAL A 322 11.59 18.99 -19.01
CA VAL A 322 12.80 19.39 -19.73
C VAL A 322 12.76 18.88 -21.17
N LYS A 323 12.63 19.79 -22.13
CA LYS A 323 12.67 19.51 -23.58
C LYS A 323 14.07 19.07 -24.02
N LEU A 324 14.19 17.95 -24.73
CA LEU A 324 15.45 17.53 -25.36
C LEU A 324 15.78 18.46 -26.53
N ARG A 325 17.02 18.95 -26.53
CA ARG A 325 17.62 19.74 -27.59
C ARG A 325 19.03 19.23 -27.88
N ALA A 326 19.64 19.75 -28.93
CA ALA A 326 21.06 19.52 -29.18
C ALA A 326 21.87 19.84 -27.93
N ARG A 327 22.91 19.04 -27.64
CA ARG A 327 23.61 19.08 -26.35
C ARG A 327 24.14 20.48 -26.03
N ASN A 328 24.67 21.19 -27.03
CA ASN A 328 25.13 22.57 -26.87
C ASN A 328 24.04 23.53 -26.38
N GLN A 329 22.80 23.39 -26.84
CA GLN A 329 21.66 24.19 -26.39
C GLN A 329 21.20 23.78 -24.98
N MET A 330 21.34 22.51 -24.62
CA MET A 330 21.07 22.06 -23.26
C MET A 330 22.09 22.66 -22.29
N LEU A 331 23.38 22.66 -22.66
CA LEU A 331 24.48 23.22 -21.86
C LEU A 331 24.44 24.75 -21.73
N SER A 332 23.76 25.46 -22.63
CA SER A 332 23.54 26.90 -22.48
C SER A 332 22.47 27.25 -21.45
N ILE A 333 21.69 26.28 -20.98
CA ILE A 333 20.57 26.46 -20.05
C ILE A 333 20.86 25.74 -18.72
N TYR A 334 21.45 24.55 -18.78
CA TYR A 334 21.71 23.66 -17.65
C TYR A 334 23.21 23.38 -17.51
N SER A 335 23.66 22.99 -16.31
CA SER A 335 25.07 22.65 -16.11
C SER A 335 25.46 21.35 -16.82
N GLU A 336 26.75 21.20 -17.14
CA GLU A 336 27.28 19.97 -17.74
C GLU A 336 27.04 18.74 -16.87
N GLU A 337 27.18 18.89 -15.55
CA GLU A 337 26.89 17.83 -14.57
C GLU A 337 25.43 17.38 -14.64
N GLN A 338 24.48 18.33 -14.71
CA GLN A 338 23.05 18.02 -14.79
C GLN A 338 22.71 17.30 -16.10
N VAL A 339 23.16 17.82 -17.24
CA VAL A 339 22.89 17.21 -18.54
C VAL A 339 23.49 15.80 -18.61
N SER A 340 24.73 15.63 -18.13
CA SER A 340 25.39 14.32 -18.13
C SER A 340 24.68 13.32 -17.21
N LYS A 341 24.16 13.75 -16.06
CA LYS A 341 23.32 12.92 -15.18
C LYS A 341 22.05 12.47 -15.87
N TRP A 342 21.37 13.37 -16.59
CA TRP A 342 20.16 13.03 -17.35
C TRP A 342 20.44 12.09 -18.52
N GLU A 343 21.53 12.29 -19.25
CA GLU A 343 21.95 11.39 -20.33
C GLU A 343 22.29 9.99 -19.80
N TYR A 344 23.02 9.90 -18.68
CA TYR A 344 23.30 8.62 -18.04
C TYR A 344 22.01 7.90 -17.65
N ARG A 345 21.12 8.59 -16.92
CA ARG A 345 19.87 8.02 -16.41
C ARG A 345 18.89 7.64 -17.53
N TYR A 346 18.55 8.61 -18.38
CA TYR A 346 17.47 8.48 -19.35
C TYR A 346 17.93 7.99 -20.71
N LEU A 347 19.19 8.15 -21.10
CA LEU A 347 19.69 7.76 -22.42
C LEU A 347 20.73 6.63 -22.39
N LYS A 348 20.98 6.04 -21.21
CA LYS A 348 22.00 4.99 -21.00
C LYS A 348 23.42 5.46 -21.38
N GLY A 349 23.72 6.72 -21.06
CA GLY A 349 25.02 7.33 -21.35
C GLY A 349 25.20 7.79 -22.80
N LYS A 350 24.19 7.67 -23.66
CA LYS A 350 24.19 8.33 -24.98
C LYS A 350 23.91 9.83 -24.81
N THR A 351 24.52 10.66 -25.64
CA THR A 351 24.25 12.11 -25.63
C THR A 351 22.87 12.43 -26.20
N THR A 352 22.34 13.62 -25.89
CA THR A 352 21.09 14.10 -26.48
C THR A 352 21.16 14.16 -28.01
N ASP A 353 22.31 14.52 -28.58
CA ASP A 353 22.52 14.55 -30.04
C ASP A 353 22.37 13.17 -30.67
N ILE A 354 23.00 12.14 -30.08
CA ILE A 354 22.90 10.75 -30.56
C ILE A 354 21.44 10.29 -30.50
N PHE A 355 20.74 10.58 -29.40
CA PHE A 355 19.35 10.19 -29.23
C PHE A 355 18.42 10.89 -30.23
N LEU A 356 18.59 12.20 -30.45
CA LEU A 356 17.72 12.97 -31.36
C LEU A 356 17.94 12.57 -32.83
N ASN A 357 19.17 12.20 -33.21
CA ASN A 357 19.47 11.72 -34.55
C ASN A 357 18.94 10.30 -34.81
N GLN A 358 18.90 9.46 -33.78
CA GLN A 358 18.48 8.06 -33.88
C GLN A 358 17.61 7.65 -32.70
N PRO A 359 16.37 8.20 -32.60
CA PRO A 359 15.49 7.86 -31.50
C PRO A 359 15.07 6.38 -31.65
N PRO A 360 15.10 5.60 -30.55
CA PRO A 360 14.69 4.21 -30.58
C PRO A 360 13.21 4.11 -30.97
N ARG A 361 12.89 3.14 -31.84
CA ARG A 361 11.50 2.88 -32.29
C ARG A 361 10.61 2.37 -31.17
N ASP A 362 11.20 1.73 -30.17
CA ASP A 362 10.49 1.19 -29.01
C ASP A 362 11.27 1.47 -27.72
N LEU A 363 10.59 2.09 -26.77
CA LEU A 363 11.09 2.42 -25.44
C LEU A 363 10.46 1.55 -24.34
N SER A 364 9.57 0.62 -24.69
CA SER A 364 8.75 -0.19 -23.77
C SER A 364 9.50 -1.33 -23.06
N PHE A 365 10.83 -1.26 -23.02
CA PHE A 365 11.67 -2.25 -22.33
C PHE A 365 12.23 -1.74 -21.00
N ARG A 366 12.00 -0.46 -20.65
CA ARG A 366 12.41 0.12 -19.37
C ARG A 366 11.51 1.29 -18.98
N ALA A 367 11.41 1.53 -17.68
CA ALA A 367 10.85 2.77 -17.14
C ALA A 367 11.83 3.93 -17.28
N GLU A 368 11.36 5.14 -16.94
CA GLU A 368 12.18 6.35 -16.91
C GLU A 368 12.88 6.59 -18.26
N THR A 369 12.07 6.74 -19.31
CA THR A 369 12.53 7.02 -20.66
C THR A 369 12.08 8.41 -21.10
N PRO A 370 12.79 9.04 -22.04
CA PRO A 370 12.24 10.21 -22.73
C PRO A 370 10.90 9.86 -23.37
N PHE A 371 9.98 10.81 -23.40
CA PHE A 371 8.68 10.64 -24.05
C PHE A 371 8.45 11.72 -25.11
N PHE A 372 7.64 11.39 -26.11
CA PHE A 372 7.31 12.29 -27.21
C PHE A 372 5.96 12.94 -26.99
N ALA A 373 5.91 14.26 -27.07
CA ALA A 373 4.70 15.05 -26.89
C ALA A 373 4.78 16.33 -27.72
N GLU A 374 3.65 16.79 -28.27
CA GLU A 374 3.58 18.11 -28.95
C GLU A 374 4.73 18.36 -29.95
N GLY A 375 5.13 17.33 -30.70
CA GLY A 375 6.18 17.41 -31.72
C GLY A 375 7.62 17.33 -31.22
N HIS A 376 7.86 17.12 -29.92
CA HIS A 376 9.19 17.15 -29.32
C HIS A 376 9.42 16.01 -28.32
N TRP A 377 10.70 15.70 -28.07
CA TRP A 377 11.12 14.78 -27.02
C TRP A 377 11.36 15.52 -25.71
N TYR A 378 10.98 14.91 -24.59
CA TYR A 378 11.17 15.44 -23.25
C TYR A 378 11.81 14.42 -22.33
N PHE A 379 12.71 14.88 -21.45
CA PHE A 379 13.11 14.10 -20.30
C PHE A 379 11.96 14.11 -19.31
N PRO A 380 11.70 13.00 -18.61
CA PRO A 380 10.75 12.97 -17.51
C PRO A 380 11.39 13.62 -16.27
N GLU A 381 11.84 14.86 -16.41
CA GLU A 381 12.38 15.71 -15.35
C GLU A 381 11.63 17.03 -15.32
N LEU A 382 11.33 17.50 -14.12
CA LEU A 382 10.68 18.78 -13.94
C LEU A 382 11.68 19.89 -14.25
N ARG A 383 11.19 20.94 -14.91
CA ARG A 383 11.99 22.16 -15.04
C ARG A 383 12.15 22.81 -13.68
N THR A 384 13.29 23.47 -13.48
CA THR A 384 13.61 24.18 -12.22
C THR A 384 12.70 25.38 -11.97
N ASP A 385 12.11 25.94 -13.02
CA ASP A 385 11.18 27.08 -12.98
C ASP A 385 9.69 26.65 -12.99
N TYR A 386 9.40 25.35 -12.92
CA TYR A 386 8.03 24.85 -12.92
C TYR A 386 7.36 25.05 -11.55
N ASP A 387 6.23 25.76 -11.54
CA ASP A 387 5.38 25.91 -10.36
C ASP A 387 4.38 24.75 -10.26
N ALA A 388 4.61 23.87 -9.28
CA ALA A 388 3.78 22.70 -9.00
C ALA A 388 2.59 23.00 -8.07
N ALA A 389 2.35 24.25 -7.65
CA ALA A 389 1.32 24.59 -6.66
C ALA A 389 -0.12 24.29 -7.13
N GLN A 390 -0.37 24.26 -8.44
CA GLN A 390 -1.67 23.97 -9.05
C GLN A 390 -1.70 22.63 -9.79
N ASP A 391 -0.71 21.78 -9.55
CA ASP A 391 -0.58 20.47 -10.17
C ASP A 391 -0.56 19.38 -9.11
N ASN A 392 -0.89 18.15 -9.52
CA ASN A 392 -1.02 17.02 -8.62
C ASN A 392 -0.04 15.92 -8.99
N LEU A 393 0.76 15.49 -8.02
CA LEU A 393 1.64 14.34 -8.15
C LEU A 393 0.79 13.07 -8.17
N ILE A 394 1.05 12.17 -9.11
CA ILE A 394 0.29 10.93 -9.24
C ILE A 394 1.13 9.76 -8.76
N ILE A 395 0.62 8.99 -7.79
CA ILE A 395 1.27 7.78 -7.27
C ILE A 395 0.36 6.60 -7.59
N VAL A 396 0.82 5.67 -8.43
CA VAL A 396 0.05 4.49 -8.86
C VAL A 396 0.59 3.23 -8.20
N ASP A 397 -0.30 2.50 -7.52
CA ASP A 397 -0.06 1.16 -6.99
C ASP A 397 -0.21 0.11 -8.10
N ALA A 398 0.90 -0.35 -8.67
CA ALA A 398 0.94 -1.46 -9.63
C ALA A 398 1.46 -2.76 -8.99
N THR A 399 1.28 -2.92 -7.68
CA THR A 399 1.89 -4.02 -6.92
C THR A 399 1.06 -5.29 -6.93
N SER A 400 -0.27 -5.22 -7.04
CA SER A 400 -1.11 -6.42 -7.11
C SER A 400 -1.14 -7.01 -8.52
N ASP A 401 -0.83 -8.30 -8.65
CA ASP A 401 -1.02 -9.04 -9.91
C ASP A 401 -2.47 -9.01 -10.41
N ARG A 402 -3.42 -9.09 -9.47
CA ARG A 402 -4.86 -9.12 -9.75
C ARG A 402 -5.37 -7.81 -10.32
N TYR A 403 -4.90 -6.69 -9.78
CA TYR A 403 -5.33 -5.36 -10.15
C TYR A 403 -4.40 -4.68 -11.16
N PHE A 404 -3.34 -5.36 -11.60
CA PHE A 404 -2.31 -4.79 -12.47
C PHE A 404 -2.87 -4.16 -13.74
N SER A 405 -3.81 -4.81 -14.42
CA SER A 405 -4.42 -4.25 -15.64
C SER A 405 -5.16 -2.93 -15.38
N GLN A 406 -5.77 -2.78 -14.20
CA GLN A 406 -6.42 -1.52 -13.83
C GLN A 406 -5.40 -0.41 -13.54
N ALA A 407 -4.25 -0.76 -12.95
CA ALA A 407 -3.14 0.18 -12.82
C ALA A 407 -2.64 0.65 -14.19
N LEU A 408 -2.57 -0.24 -15.19
CA LEU A 408 -2.23 0.14 -16.57
C LEU A 408 -3.25 1.10 -17.19
N ASP A 409 -4.55 0.92 -16.94
CA ASP A 409 -5.58 1.84 -17.42
C ASP A 409 -5.37 3.25 -16.85
N GLU A 410 -4.98 3.36 -15.57
CA GLU A 410 -4.68 4.66 -14.97
C GLU A 410 -3.40 5.27 -15.52
N LEU A 411 -2.37 4.47 -15.75
CA LEU A 411 -1.17 4.95 -16.42
C LEU A 411 -1.47 5.46 -17.83
N ALA A 412 -2.42 4.85 -18.54
CA ALA A 412 -2.91 5.39 -19.81
C ALA A 412 -3.62 6.74 -19.61
N ASN A 413 -4.55 6.84 -18.67
CA ASN A 413 -5.32 8.07 -18.40
C ASN A 413 -4.40 9.25 -18.04
N TYR A 414 -3.53 9.06 -17.05
CA TYR A 414 -2.62 10.11 -16.57
C TYR A 414 -1.44 10.32 -17.52
N GLY A 415 -0.98 9.27 -18.19
CA GLY A 415 0.06 9.36 -19.20
C GLY A 415 -0.35 10.22 -20.40
N CYS A 416 -1.61 10.10 -20.86
CA CYS A 416 -2.17 10.98 -21.89
C CYS A 416 -2.27 12.45 -21.47
N ARG A 417 -2.24 12.75 -20.17
CA ARG A 417 -2.20 14.11 -19.61
C ARG A 417 -0.80 14.56 -19.25
N TYR A 418 0.22 13.73 -19.50
CA TYR A 418 1.60 14.01 -19.15
C TYR A 418 1.74 14.35 -17.66
N ALA A 419 1.05 13.59 -16.80
CA ALA A 419 1.17 13.73 -15.36
C ALA A 419 2.60 13.41 -14.91
N ARG A 420 3.02 13.99 -13.77
CA ARG A 420 4.21 13.51 -13.04
C ARG A 420 3.80 12.24 -12.29
N ILE A 421 4.28 11.09 -12.73
CA ILE A 421 3.82 9.78 -12.23
C ILE A 421 4.95 9.03 -11.52
N ILE A 422 4.71 8.67 -10.26
CA ILE A 422 5.45 7.67 -9.51
C ILE A 422 4.66 6.36 -9.58
N VAL A 423 5.31 5.28 -9.97
CA VAL A 423 4.72 3.95 -9.96
C VAL A 423 5.42 3.10 -8.91
N ILE A 424 4.63 2.35 -8.14
CA ILE A 424 5.15 1.35 -7.21
C ILE A 424 4.80 -0.02 -7.76
N SER A 425 5.80 -0.86 -7.97
CA SER A 425 5.65 -2.22 -8.49
C SER A 425 6.53 -3.18 -7.68
N GLN A 426 6.57 -4.44 -8.08
CA GLN A 426 7.39 -5.46 -7.45
C GLN A 426 8.57 -5.83 -8.33
N GLU A 427 9.72 -6.11 -7.72
CA GLU A 427 10.91 -6.53 -8.47
C GLU A 427 10.66 -7.81 -9.28
N ALA A 428 9.85 -8.72 -8.77
CA ALA A 428 9.41 -9.93 -9.48
C ALA A 428 8.69 -9.62 -10.81
N PHE A 429 8.04 -8.46 -10.94
CA PHE A 429 7.36 -8.05 -12.18
C PHE A 429 8.30 -7.40 -13.20
N ARG A 430 9.53 -7.05 -12.83
CA ARG A 430 10.44 -6.27 -13.68
C ARG A 430 10.70 -6.93 -15.03
N ASN A 431 10.90 -8.25 -15.02
CA ASN A 431 11.25 -9.05 -16.20
C ASN A 431 10.09 -9.88 -16.73
N ASP A 432 8.94 -9.86 -16.06
CA ASP A 432 7.75 -10.58 -16.47
C ASP A 432 7.22 -10.02 -17.80
N PRO A 433 7.20 -10.81 -18.89
CA PRO A 433 6.71 -10.38 -20.19
C PRO A 433 5.29 -9.80 -20.17
N GLU A 434 4.40 -10.32 -19.31
CA GLU A 434 3.02 -9.83 -19.18
C GLU A 434 2.96 -8.44 -18.52
N LYS A 435 3.99 -8.08 -17.76
CA LYS A 435 4.06 -6.84 -16.98
C LYS A 435 4.84 -5.73 -17.68
N ARG A 436 5.52 -6.03 -18.79
CA ARG A 436 6.27 -5.05 -19.61
C ARG A 436 5.40 -3.91 -20.13
N ALA A 437 4.08 -4.11 -20.21
CA ALA A 437 3.13 -3.06 -20.60
C ALA A 437 3.25 -1.80 -19.72
N LEU A 438 3.74 -1.91 -18.49
CA LEU A 438 4.04 -0.78 -17.61
C LEU A 438 4.96 0.25 -18.28
N TYR A 439 5.97 -0.21 -19.01
CA TYR A 439 7.01 0.62 -19.63
C TYR A 439 6.54 1.36 -20.89
N ARG A 440 5.31 1.14 -21.35
CA ARG A 440 4.74 1.83 -22.51
C ARG A 440 4.27 3.25 -22.19
N TYR A 441 4.14 3.58 -20.91
CA TYR A 441 3.61 4.85 -20.43
C TYR A 441 4.74 5.79 -19.97
N PRO A 442 4.54 7.12 -20.04
CA PRO A 442 5.53 8.10 -19.59
C PRO A 442 5.62 8.12 -18.06
N ILE A 443 6.35 7.17 -17.49
CA ILE A 443 6.58 7.06 -16.04
C ILE A 443 7.76 7.93 -15.65
N SER A 444 7.56 8.78 -14.64
CA SER A 444 8.61 9.68 -14.14
C SER A 444 9.55 8.99 -13.17
N ARG A 445 9.00 8.16 -12.28
CA ARG A 445 9.76 7.36 -11.32
C ARG A 445 9.13 5.98 -11.16
N LEU A 446 9.94 4.93 -11.10
CA LEU A 446 9.48 3.56 -10.83
C LEU A 446 10.20 2.98 -9.62
N LEU A 447 9.44 2.72 -8.56
CA LEU A 447 9.89 2.09 -7.33
C LEU A 447 9.55 0.60 -7.36
N PHE A 448 10.54 -0.24 -7.06
CA PHE A 448 10.35 -1.68 -6.96
C PHE A 448 10.47 -2.13 -5.51
N MET A 449 9.41 -2.70 -4.96
CA MET A 449 9.50 -3.46 -3.71
C MET A 449 10.32 -4.73 -3.94
N PRO A 450 11.14 -5.15 -2.96
CA PRO A 450 11.91 -6.37 -3.08
C PRO A 450 11.01 -7.59 -3.26
N SER A 451 11.51 -8.58 -3.97
CA SER A 451 10.89 -9.90 -4.04
C SER A 451 11.51 -10.85 -3.02
N LEU A 452 10.77 -11.86 -2.59
CA LEU A 452 11.39 -13.02 -1.93
C LEU A 452 12.10 -13.88 -2.98
N GLU A 453 13.21 -14.51 -2.59
CA GLU A 453 13.88 -15.50 -3.42
C GLU A 453 13.46 -16.91 -3.00
N GLY A 454 13.13 -17.76 -3.97
CA GLY A 454 12.82 -19.16 -3.73
C GLY A 454 13.20 -20.01 -4.93
N GLN A 455 13.96 -21.08 -4.70
CA GLN A 455 14.45 -21.98 -5.76
C GLN A 455 15.13 -21.26 -6.94
N GLY A 456 15.82 -20.14 -6.69
CA GLY A 456 16.49 -19.35 -7.73
C GLY A 456 15.58 -18.38 -8.50
N GLU A 457 14.30 -18.30 -8.14
CA GLU A 457 13.32 -17.40 -8.75
C GLU A 457 12.88 -16.28 -7.80
N LYS A 458 12.52 -15.14 -8.40
CA LYS A 458 11.92 -14.00 -7.69
C LYS A 458 10.42 -14.22 -7.55
N ILE A 459 9.96 -14.38 -6.32
CA ILE A 459 8.56 -14.62 -5.99
C ILE A 459 7.89 -13.28 -5.67
N PRO A 460 6.77 -12.94 -6.33
CA PRO A 460 6.02 -11.73 -6.01
C PRO A 460 5.41 -11.83 -4.60
N ILE A 461 5.46 -10.71 -3.88
CA ILE A 461 4.72 -10.45 -2.66
C ILE A 461 3.23 -10.75 -2.90
N SER A 462 2.69 -11.64 -2.08
CA SER A 462 1.29 -12.02 -2.09
C SER A 462 0.37 -10.87 -1.67
N GLU A 463 -0.85 -10.83 -2.20
CA GLU A 463 -1.86 -9.84 -1.80
C GLU A 463 -2.15 -9.86 -0.29
N LEU A 464 -1.97 -11.03 0.35
CA LEU A 464 -2.11 -11.19 1.79
C LEU A 464 -1.02 -10.44 2.59
N HIS A 465 0.14 -10.16 1.98
CA HIS A 465 1.28 -9.48 2.60
C HIS A 465 1.45 -8.02 2.12
N LEU A 466 0.82 -7.64 1.00
CA LEU A 466 0.86 -6.27 0.48
C LEU A 466 0.45 -5.19 1.50
N PRO A 467 -0.52 -5.40 2.41
CA PRO A 467 -0.82 -4.42 3.45
C PRO A 467 0.40 -4.00 4.26
N PHE A 468 1.25 -4.95 4.69
CA PHE A 468 2.46 -4.65 5.46
C PHE A 468 3.49 -3.91 4.60
N ALA A 469 3.72 -4.40 3.38
CA ALA A 469 4.71 -3.83 2.47
C ALA A 469 4.36 -2.38 2.08
N MET A 470 3.11 -2.14 1.69
CA MET A 470 2.66 -0.83 1.24
C MET A 470 2.56 0.17 2.39
N ASN A 471 2.28 -0.26 3.62
CA ASN A 471 2.31 0.64 4.78
C ASN A 471 3.74 1.10 5.10
N LEU A 472 4.75 0.21 4.98
CA LEU A 472 6.16 0.58 5.10
C LEU A 472 6.58 1.60 4.04
N MET A 473 6.18 1.38 2.78
CA MET A 473 6.43 2.30 1.67
C MET A 473 5.79 3.67 1.94
N GLY A 474 4.52 3.70 2.36
CA GLY A 474 3.80 4.95 2.66
C GLY A 474 4.44 5.73 3.81
N VAL A 475 4.87 5.06 4.87
CA VAL A 475 5.61 5.70 5.98
C VAL A 475 6.93 6.30 5.50
N ALA A 476 7.70 5.54 4.70
CA ALA A 476 8.97 6.02 4.18
C ALA A 476 8.80 7.25 3.27
N MET A 477 7.80 7.26 2.39
CA MET A 477 7.53 8.40 1.51
C MET A 477 7.02 9.60 2.30
N ALA A 478 6.10 9.41 3.25
CA ALA A 478 5.60 10.49 4.10
C ALA A 478 6.73 11.13 4.93
N ALA A 479 7.60 10.32 5.54
CA ALA A 479 8.76 10.82 6.27
C ALA A 479 9.73 11.60 5.38
N ALA A 480 9.98 11.11 4.16
CA ALA A 480 10.82 11.81 3.20
C ALA A 480 10.30 13.22 2.83
N THR A 481 8.97 13.41 2.77
CA THR A 481 8.40 14.75 2.57
C THR A 481 8.65 15.70 3.73
N ALA A 482 8.73 15.18 4.95
CA ALA A 482 9.03 16.00 6.12
C ALA A 482 10.51 16.43 6.19
N GLU A 483 11.40 15.63 5.61
CA GLU A 483 12.81 15.95 5.50
C GLU A 483 13.07 17.03 4.45
N THR A 484 12.45 16.92 3.29
CA THR A 484 12.56 17.92 2.21
C THR A 484 11.90 19.24 2.59
N GLY A 485 10.81 19.22 3.37
CA GLY A 485 10.17 20.40 3.93
C GLY A 485 11.02 21.17 4.96
N ARG A 486 12.13 20.59 5.45
CA ARG A 486 13.07 21.23 6.40
C ARG A 486 14.32 21.81 5.75
N ILE A 487 14.54 21.64 4.44
CA ILE A 487 15.67 22.29 3.76
C ILE A 487 15.36 23.79 3.66
N PRO A 488 16.05 24.68 4.39
CA PRO A 488 15.87 26.10 4.20
C PRO A 488 16.38 26.45 2.81
N SER A 489 15.64 27.29 2.09
CA SER A 489 16.16 28.01 0.94
C SER A 489 17.39 28.84 1.35
N GLY A 490 18.58 28.28 1.22
CA GLY A 490 19.86 28.94 1.43
C GLY A 490 20.89 28.30 0.49
N THR A 491 21.17 28.88 -0.67
CA THR A 491 22.02 30.07 -0.76
C THR A 491 21.62 30.92 -1.95
N ARG A 492 20.85 31.99 -1.71
CA ARG A 492 20.94 33.18 -2.58
C ARG A 492 22.31 33.79 -2.29
N LYS A 493 23.25 33.62 -3.22
CA LYS A 493 24.44 34.47 -3.28
C LYS A 493 23.94 35.90 -3.51
N GLU A 494 23.95 36.72 -2.46
CA GLU A 494 23.94 38.16 -2.63
C GLU A 494 25.24 38.54 -3.33
N GLY A 495 25.09 39.21 -4.48
CA GLY A 495 26.20 39.79 -5.21
C GLY A 495 26.85 40.91 -4.40
N LYS A 496 28.17 40.98 -4.51
CA LYS A 496 28.90 42.23 -4.39
C LYS A 496 29.26 42.69 -5.79
#